data_AF-A0A5J5LVR8-F1
#
_entry.id   AF-A0A5J5LVR8-F1
#
_cell.length_a   1.000
_cell.length_b   1.000
_cell.length_c   1.000
_cell.angle_alpha   90.00
_cell.angle_beta   90.00
_cell.angle_gamma   90.00
#
_symmetry.space_group_name_H-M   'P 1'
#
loop_
_entity.id
_entity.type
_entity.pdbx_description
1 polymer ?
#
loop_
_entity_poly.entity_id
_entity_poly.type
_entity_poly.pdbx_seq_one_letter_code
_entity_poly.pdbx_strand_id
1 'polypeptide(L)'
;MTTTTLIPNPAINHRPRDVQTAETADQTWVFRSRTWDRLKFEIEYARQRGTTANSYLIRGDKTALIDPPGESFTEIYLEKIRQYVPLHRLDYLILSHVNPNRIVTLKALLAETHQITILCSKAAVNTLKNALPDAQILGIRTDEILDLGQGHQLSFINVPTPHWPDGICTFDQKTKILYSDKFFSVHLCSDDIWDKNWKELDADRRYYFDCLHVVQSKAVETAIDKIKEFPAQYYAPAHGPIIRYSLSRLAHDYRYWCQEQKTRPLQVALLYASAYGNTATIARSIERGLLENDLAVESINCEFATPAEISQAIKNCDGFIIGSPTLAGHAPTQIQTALGIVLSTAAKTKLAGVFGSYGWSGEAVDLIETKLKDANYRLGFESLRVRFNPTESSLQAGYLAGETFARTLKKTKKLRVPQQGMTETQIDRTAQAVGRVIGSLCVLTTRQGEDHAGFLTSWVSQASFNPPGLIIAVADEQAADRLINSGTAFTLNILKEGRNLRRHFSNRIKSGGDVFTGLETQVGENGCLILSESLAYLECAVKERQLCGDRWLVYATVERGQVLDSNGVTAIGHRKSGSQH
;
A
#
# COMPACT_ATOMS: atom_id res chain seq x y z
N MET A 1 5.61 36.52 -4.19
CA MET A 1 4.37 37.11 -3.62
C MET A 1 3.24 36.22 -4.10
N THR A 2 2.52 35.44 -3.32
CA THR A 2 2.17 35.46 -1.89
C THR A 2 2.25 34.04 -1.34
N THR A 3 3.01 33.88 -0.26
CA THR A 3 3.05 32.70 0.61
C THR A 3 1.70 32.51 1.29
N THR A 4 0.98 31.45 0.95
CA THR A 4 -0.17 31.00 1.73
C THR A 4 0.36 30.32 2.99
N THR A 5 0.63 31.13 4.01
CA THR A 5 0.86 30.66 5.37
C THR A 5 -0.39 29.92 5.83
N LEU A 6 -0.27 28.60 6.00
CA LEU A 6 -1.22 27.79 6.77
C LEU A 6 -1.35 28.45 8.14
N ILE A 7 -2.51 29.02 8.43
CA ILE A 7 -2.84 29.50 9.76
C ILE A 7 -2.86 28.26 10.67
N PRO A 8 -2.00 28.18 11.71
CA PRO A 8 -2.09 27.08 12.66
C PRO A 8 -3.43 27.18 13.39
N ASN A 9 -4.19 26.09 13.35
CA ASN A 9 -5.47 25.96 14.03
C ASN A 9 -5.25 26.20 15.55
N PRO A 10 -5.79 27.28 16.14
CA PRO A 10 -5.48 27.66 17.51
C PRO A 10 -6.41 26.93 18.49
N ALA A 11 -6.19 25.62 18.68
CA ALA A 11 -6.67 24.84 19.84
C ALA A 11 -6.21 23.37 19.78
N ILE A 12 -4.92 23.09 19.61
CA ILE A 12 -4.40 21.76 20.03
C ILE A 12 -3.99 21.91 21.49
N ASN A 13 -4.92 21.55 22.37
CA ASN A 13 -4.64 21.40 23.79
C ASN A 13 -3.68 20.20 23.91
N HIS A 14 -2.35 20.45 23.87
CA HIS A 14 -1.34 19.39 23.98
C HIS A 14 -1.37 18.82 25.40
N ARG A 15 -2.28 17.88 25.63
CA ARG A 15 -2.33 17.10 26.86
C ARG A 15 -1.08 16.21 26.89
N PRO A 16 -0.26 16.26 27.96
CA PRO A 16 0.95 15.44 28.06
C PRO A 16 0.56 13.97 28.18
N ARG A 17 1.43 13.07 27.74
CA ARG A 17 1.24 11.62 27.91
C ARG A 17 0.95 11.28 29.37
N ASP A 18 0.02 10.37 29.60
CA ASP A 18 -0.34 9.90 30.94
C ASP A 18 -0.65 8.40 30.94
N VAL A 19 -0.98 7.87 32.12
CA VAL A 19 -1.49 6.51 32.29
C VAL A 19 -2.82 6.58 33.01
N GLN A 20 -3.90 6.36 32.26
CA GLN A 20 -5.25 6.27 32.80
C GLN A 20 -5.50 4.84 33.28
N THR A 21 -5.99 4.71 34.51
CA THR A 21 -6.29 3.42 35.12
C THR A 21 -7.77 3.27 35.44
N ALA A 22 -8.28 2.04 35.38
CA ALA A 22 -9.59 1.68 35.93
C ALA A 22 -9.64 0.20 36.25
N GLU A 23 -10.45 -0.14 37.24
CA GLU A 23 -10.87 -1.52 37.48
C GLU A 23 -11.95 -1.89 36.45
N THR A 24 -11.74 -2.98 35.71
CA THR A 24 -12.63 -3.41 34.61
C THR A 24 -13.47 -4.61 35.00
N ALA A 25 -12.97 -5.43 35.93
CA ALA A 25 -13.65 -6.51 36.61
C ALA A 25 -13.01 -6.74 37.98
N ASP A 26 -13.60 -7.61 38.79
CA ASP A 26 -13.04 -8.02 40.08
C ASP A 26 -11.55 -8.37 39.96
N GLN A 27 -10.72 -7.71 40.75
CA GLN A 27 -9.27 -7.88 40.79
C GLN A 27 -8.55 -7.73 39.43
N THR A 28 -9.15 -6.95 38.52
CA THR A 28 -8.64 -6.76 37.16
C THR A 28 -8.62 -5.28 36.78
N TRP A 29 -7.44 -4.77 36.41
CA TRP A 29 -7.25 -3.37 36.06
C TRP A 29 -6.70 -3.21 34.65
N VAL A 30 -7.12 -2.13 33.98
CA VAL A 30 -6.49 -1.64 32.75
C VAL A 30 -5.57 -0.45 33.07
N PHE A 31 -4.43 -0.41 32.38
CA PHE A 31 -3.48 0.70 32.36
C PHE A 31 -3.37 1.19 30.93
N ARG A 32 -4.05 2.28 30.60
CA ARG A 32 -4.05 2.88 29.27
C ARG A 32 -2.96 3.94 29.25
N SER A 33 -1.80 3.63 28.66
CA SER A 33 -0.76 4.64 28.43
C SER A 33 -1.17 5.49 27.22
N ARG A 34 -1.50 6.76 27.43
CA ARG A 34 -2.19 7.58 26.42
C ARG A 34 -1.30 8.66 25.84
N THR A 35 -1.47 8.90 24.54
CA THR A 35 -0.89 10.04 23.84
C THR A 35 -1.97 10.65 22.95
N TRP A 36 -2.19 11.96 23.09
CA TRP A 36 -3.11 12.70 22.22
C TRP A 36 -2.47 13.02 20.87
N ASP A 37 -1.15 13.13 20.86
CA ASP A 37 -0.37 13.33 19.65
C ASP A 37 -0.10 12.00 18.93
N ARG A 38 0.23 12.10 17.65
CA ARG A 38 0.67 10.98 16.82
C ARG A 38 1.90 10.31 17.45
N LEU A 39 1.79 9.03 17.81
CA LEU A 39 2.87 8.29 18.49
C LEU A 39 4.05 8.00 17.56
N LYS A 40 3.78 7.55 16.33
CA LYS A 40 4.77 7.20 15.33
C LYS A 40 4.35 7.67 13.95
N PHE A 41 5.32 7.84 13.08
CA PHE A 41 5.11 8.09 11.65
C PHE A 41 4.74 6.81 10.87
N GLU A 42 3.86 5.99 11.45
CA GLU A 42 3.24 4.86 10.76
C GLU A 42 1.84 5.24 10.29
N ILE A 43 1.36 4.61 9.23
CA ILE A 43 0.09 4.98 8.58
C ILE A 43 -1.12 4.76 9.48
N GLU A 44 -1.06 3.74 10.34
CA GLU A 44 -2.11 3.43 11.32
C GLU A 44 -2.40 4.62 12.26
N TYR A 45 -1.46 5.55 12.44
CA TYR A 45 -1.63 6.78 13.24
C TYR A 45 -1.98 8.04 12.42
N ALA A 46 -2.16 7.95 11.09
CA ALA A 46 -2.26 9.14 10.23
C ALA A 46 -3.56 9.95 10.43
N ARG A 47 -4.58 9.39 11.10
CA ARG A 47 -5.78 10.12 11.51
C ARG A 47 -5.52 11.16 12.60
N GLN A 48 -4.33 11.14 13.23
CA GLN A 48 -3.90 12.09 14.27
C GLN A 48 -4.89 12.26 15.43
N ARG A 49 -5.62 11.19 15.77
CA ARG A 49 -6.55 11.15 16.92
C ARG A 49 -5.89 10.64 18.21
N GLY A 50 -4.57 10.59 18.25
CA GLY A 50 -3.81 9.94 19.31
C GLY A 50 -3.99 8.41 19.35
N THR A 51 -3.48 7.78 20.40
CA THR A 51 -3.67 6.35 20.67
C THR A 51 -3.52 6.06 22.16
N THR A 52 -3.93 4.86 22.57
CA THR A 52 -3.51 4.27 23.85
C THR A 52 -2.64 3.04 23.61
N ALA A 53 -1.80 2.67 24.57
CA ALA A 53 -1.19 1.36 24.69
C ALA A 53 -1.68 0.75 26.01
N ASN A 54 -2.62 -0.20 25.90
CA ASN A 54 -3.31 -0.80 27.02
C ASN A 54 -2.53 -2.00 27.54
N SER A 55 -2.30 -2.02 28.86
CA SER A 55 -1.78 -3.15 29.61
C SER A 55 -2.83 -3.58 30.65
N TYR A 56 -2.80 -4.83 31.08
CA TYR A 56 -3.81 -5.37 32.00
C TYR A 56 -3.16 -6.10 33.18
N LEU A 57 -3.65 -5.82 34.39
CA LEU A 57 -3.20 -6.48 35.62
C LEU A 57 -4.32 -7.36 36.15
N ILE A 58 -4.02 -8.64 36.40
CA ILE A 58 -4.94 -9.60 37.02
C ILE A 58 -4.33 -10.06 38.33
N ARG A 59 -5.11 -10.01 39.42
CA ARG A 59 -4.69 -10.46 40.76
C ARG A 59 -5.56 -11.61 41.25
N GLY A 60 -5.02 -12.82 41.19
CA GLY A 60 -5.54 -13.94 41.98
C GLY A 60 -4.64 -14.19 43.19
N ASP A 61 -4.41 -15.46 43.47
CA ASP A 61 -3.35 -15.91 44.39
C ASP A 61 -1.96 -15.64 43.80
N LYS A 62 -1.86 -15.62 42.47
CA LYS A 62 -0.73 -15.15 41.68
C LYS A 62 -1.13 -13.92 40.86
N THR A 63 -0.15 -13.07 40.56
CA THR A 63 -0.35 -11.83 39.81
C THR A 63 0.21 -11.95 38.39
N ALA A 64 -0.60 -11.61 37.40
CA ALA A 64 -0.18 -11.54 36.00
C ALA A 64 -0.31 -10.13 35.44
N LEU A 65 0.71 -9.69 34.72
CA LEU A 65 0.71 -8.48 33.92
C LEU A 65 0.68 -8.85 32.44
N ILE A 66 -0.24 -8.26 31.69
CA ILE A 66 -0.40 -8.48 30.25
C ILE A 66 0.07 -7.22 29.52
N ASP A 67 0.97 -7.40 28.56
CA ASP A 67 1.32 -6.42 27.54
C ASP A 67 1.77 -5.01 28.01
N PRO A 68 2.92 -4.86 28.71
CA PRO A 68 3.49 -3.55 28.98
C PRO A 68 3.65 -2.69 27.71
N PRO A 69 3.56 -1.36 27.82
CA PRO A 69 3.61 -0.48 26.66
C PRO A 69 5.02 -0.41 26.07
N GLY A 70 5.16 0.28 24.94
CA GLY A 70 6.48 0.51 24.33
C GLY A 70 7.27 1.65 25.00
N GLU A 71 8.50 1.84 24.52
CA GLU A 71 9.52 2.77 25.02
C GLU A 71 8.99 4.18 25.36
N SER A 72 8.11 4.75 24.52
CA SER A 72 7.58 6.10 24.71
C SER A 72 6.78 6.32 26.01
N PHE A 73 6.43 5.24 26.71
CA PHE A 73 5.63 5.26 27.93
C PHE A 73 6.31 4.58 29.13
N THR A 74 7.54 4.04 28.99
CA THR A 74 8.20 3.21 30.01
C THR A 74 8.15 3.82 31.40
N GLU A 75 8.67 5.05 31.56
CA GLU A 75 8.80 5.67 32.88
C GLU A 75 7.45 5.94 33.54
N ILE A 76 6.54 6.62 32.83
CA ILE A 76 5.22 6.96 33.37
C ILE A 76 4.37 5.71 33.68
N TYR A 77 4.59 4.63 32.91
CA TYR A 77 3.95 3.34 33.14
C TYR A 77 4.48 2.65 34.39
N LEU A 78 5.81 2.56 34.54
CA LEU A 78 6.44 1.96 35.71
C LEU A 78 6.10 2.73 36.99
N GLU A 79 6.05 4.07 36.94
CA GLU A 79 5.58 4.89 38.05
C GLU A 79 4.14 4.54 38.45
N LYS A 80 3.24 4.40 37.47
CA LYS A 80 1.83 4.11 37.73
C LYS A 80 1.61 2.69 38.25
N ILE A 81 2.21 1.66 37.64
CA ILE A 81 1.97 0.26 38.02
C ILE A 81 2.48 -0.07 39.43
N ARG A 82 3.57 0.58 39.90
CA ARG A 82 4.10 0.42 41.26
C ARG A 82 3.08 0.80 42.35
N GLN A 83 2.13 1.67 42.02
CA GLN A 83 1.06 2.07 42.94
C GLN A 83 0.01 0.95 43.14
N TYR A 84 -0.07 -0.01 42.21
CA TYR A 84 -1.02 -1.12 42.26
C TYR A 84 -0.35 -2.41 42.74
N VAL A 85 0.87 -2.69 42.29
CA VAL A 85 1.60 -3.91 42.63
C VAL A 85 3.10 -3.63 42.78
N PRO A 86 3.73 -4.06 43.90
CA PRO A 86 5.18 -4.11 43.98
C PRO A 86 5.73 -5.04 42.90
N LEU A 87 6.62 -4.57 42.02
CA LEU A 87 7.05 -5.32 40.83
C LEU A 87 7.70 -6.68 41.14
N HIS A 88 8.37 -6.81 42.29
CA HIS A 88 8.93 -8.08 42.77
C HIS A 88 7.87 -9.13 43.16
N ARG A 89 6.59 -8.76 43.26
CA ARG A 89 5.46 -9.69 43.49
C ARG A 89 4.73 -10.08 42.20
N LEU A 90 5.21 -9.68 41.03
CA LEU A 90 4.66 -10.14 39.76
C LEU A 90 5.16 -11.57 39.48
N ASP A 91 4.22 -12.51 39.39
CA ASP A 91 4.53 -13.91 39.06
C ASP A 91 4.67 -14.11 37.55
N TYR A 92 3.79 -13.47 36.77
CA TYR A 92 3.71 -13.69 35.33
C TYR A 92 3.69 -12.40 34.53
N LEU A 93 4.40 -12.43 33.40
CA LEU A 93 4.34 -11.43 32.35
C LEU A 93 3.88 -12.08 31.05
N ILE A 94 2.64 -11.82 30.65
CA ILE A 94 2.04 -12.37 29.44
C ILE A 94 2.23 -11.38 28.30
N LEU A 95 2.84 -11.84 27.22
CA LEU A 95 3.11 -11.04 26.03
C LEU A 95 2.28 -11.59 24.86
N SER A 96 1.29 -10.81 24.42
CA SER A 96 0.44 -11.19 23.31
C SER A 96 1.12 -11.10 21.95
N HIS A 97 2.08 -10.18 21.82
CA HIS A 97 3.04 -10.12 20.72
C HIS A 97 4.33 -9.42 21.19
N VAL A 98 5.41 -9.64 20.45
CA VAL A 98 6.75 -9.11 20.74
C VAL A 98 7.21 -8.20 19.60
N ASN A 99 7.74 -7.04 19.97
CA ASN A 99 8.43 -6.16 19.03
C ASN A 99 9.58 -5.43 19.74
N PRO A 100 10.60 -4.94 19.01
CA PRO A 100 11.77 -4.28 19.61
C PRO A 100 11.43 -3.10 20.53
N ASN A 101 10.39 -2.33 20.19
CA ASN A 101 9.95 -1.18 20.97
C ASN A 101 9.38 -1.56 22.35
N ARG A 102 8.80 -2.75 22.50
CA ARG A 102 8.34 -3.28 23.80
C ARG A 102 9.48 -3.84 24.64
N ILE A 103 10.52 -4.41 24.01
CA ILE A 103 11.68 -4.96 24.72
C ILE A 103 12.32 -3.93 25.67
N VAL A 104 12.33 -2.64 25.30
CA VAL A 104 12.86 -1.57 26.15
C VAL A 104 12.15 -1.53 27.50
N THR A 105 10.83 -1.51 27.51
CA THR A 105 10.01 -1.53 28.73
C THR A 105 10.18 -2.84 29.50
N LEU A 106 10.28 -3.97 28.81
CA LEU A 106 10.49 -5.27 29.46
C LEU A 106 11.83 -5.31 30.21
N LYS A 107 12.91 -4.77 29.62
CA LYS A 107 14.22 -4.66 30.29
C LYS A 107 14.14 -3.80 31.55
N ALA A 108 13.47 -2.64 31.46
CA ALA A 108 13.28 -1.76 32.62
C ALA A 108 12.48 -2.45 33.74
N LEU A 109 11.41 -3.18 33.39
CA LEU A 109 10.61 -3.94 34.35
C LEU A 109 11.43 -5.06 35.02
N LEU A 110 12.18 -5.84 34.24
CA LEU A 110 13.01 -6.96 34.74
C LEU A 110 14.22 -6.52 35.58
N ALA A 111 14.66 -5.27 35.46
CA ALA A 111 15.67 -4.72 36.35
C ALA A 111 15.16 -4.60 37.80
N GLU A 112 13.84 -4.58 38.01
CA GLU A 112 13.19 -4.48 39.33
C GLU A 112 12.57 -5.82 39.81
N THR A 113 12.63 -6.88 38.99
CA THR A 113 12.15 -8.21 39.35
C THR A 113 12.93 -9.31 38.62
N HIS A 114 13.40 -10.32 39.37
CA HIS A 114 14.18 -11.44 38.81
C HIS A 114 13.46 -12.80 38.92
N GLN A 115 12.24 -12.83 39.47
CA GLN A 115 11.48 -14.07 39.70
C GLN A 115 10.26 -14.22 38.79
N ILE A 116 10.05 -13.29 37.86
CA ILE A 116 8.88 -13.29 36.98
C ILE A 116 9.05 -14.29 35.83
N THR A 117 7.99 -15.06 35.54
CA THR A 117 7.93 -15.93 34.36
C THR A 117 7.27 -15.19 33.20
N ILE A 118 7.98 -15.05 32.08
CA ILE A 118 7.45 -14.49 30.84
C ILE A 118 6.74 -15.58 30.05
N LEU A 119 5.47 -15.37 29.77
CA LEU A 119 4.62 -16.24 28.95
C LEU A 119 4.40 -15.60 27.58
N CYS A 120 4.65 -16.36 26.52
CA CYS A 120 4.53 -15.88 25.14
C CYS A 120 4.18 -17.04 24.20
N SER A 121 3.94 -16.78 22.93
CA SER A 121 3.83 -17.85 21.94
C SER A 121 5.17 -18.56 21.72
N LYS A 122 5.13 -19.80 21.23
CA LYS A 122 6.34 -20.53 20.83
C LYS A 122 7.19 -19.78 19.79
N ALA A 123 6.54 -19.03 18.89
CA ALA A 123 7.24 -18.25 17.86
C ALA A 123 8.04 -17.07 18.45
N ALA A 124 7.60 -16.52 19.59
CA ALA A 124 8.29 -15.43 20.27
C ALA A 124 9.48 -15.86 21.14
N VAL A 125 9.57 -17.14 21.54
CA VAL A 125 10.55 -17.62 22.54
C VAL A 125 11.99 -17.29 22.14
N ASN A 126 12.39 -17.56 20.90
CA ASN A 126 13.77 -17.32 20.46
C ASN A 126 14.08 -15.82 20.39
N THR A 127 13.15 -15.01 19.89
CA THR A 127 13.27 -13.55 19.85
C THR A 127 13.47 -12.97 21.26
N LEU A 128 12.67 -13.44 22.23
CA LEU A 128 12.77 -12.99 23.61
C LEU A 128 14.05 -13.49 24.28
N LYS A 129 14.45 -14.75 24.10
CA LYS A 129 15.70 -15.28 24.68
C LYS A 129 16.93 -14.52 24.17
N ASN A 130 16.95 -14.14 22.90
CA ASN A 130 18.03 -13.32 22.36
C ASN A 130 18.04 -11.90 22.95
N ALA A 131 16.86 -11.33 23.19
CA ALA A 131 16.73 -9.98 23.72
C ALA A 131 16.91 -9.89 25.25
N LEU A 132 16.57 -10.97 25.97
CA LEU A 132 16.44 -11.10 27.43
C LEU A 132 17.03 -12.47 27.87
N PRO A 133 18.35 -12.68 27.77
CA PRO A 133 18.98 -13.99 27.96
C PRO A 133 18.79 -14.59 29.37
N ASP A 134 18.71 -13.73 30.40
CA ASP A 134 18.60 -14.16 31.79
C ASP A 134 17.14 -14.33 32.26
N ALA A 135 16.16 -14.01 31.40
CA ALA A 135 14.75 -14.08 31.77
C ALA A 135 14.19 -15.50 31.67
N GLN A 136 13.35 -15.89 32.63
CA GLN A 136 12.58 -17.13 32.55
C GLN A 136 11.45 -16.98 31.52
N ILE A 137 11.62 -17.60 30.35
CA ILE A 137 10.67 -17.51 29.23
C ILE A 137 10.05 -18.87 28.95
N LEU A 138 8.71 -18.93 28.97
CA LEU A 138 7.92 -20.11 28.67
C LEU A 138 7.01 -19.85 27.45
N GLY A 139 7.13 -20.73 26.46
CA GLY A 139 6.29 -20.73 25.26
C GLY A 139 5.01 -21.53 25.48
N ILE A 140 3.86 -20.87 25.43
CA ILE A 140 2.55 -21.43 25.72
C ILE A 140 2.13 -22.48 24.68
N ARG A 141 1.47 -23.55 25.12
CA ARG A 141 0.79 -24.55 24.28
C ARG A 141 -0.71 -24.25 24.18
N THR A 142 -1.35 -24.67 23.07
CA THR A 142 -2.76 -24.37 22.76
C THR A 142 -3.75 -24.80 23.85
N ASP A 143 -3.47 -25.90 24.56
CA ASP A 143 -4.38 -26.44 25.59
C ASP A 143 -3.91 -26.14 27.03
N GLU A 144 -2.94 -25.23 27.17
CA GLU A 144 -2.37 -24.87 28.46
C GLU A 144 -3.25 -23.88 29.19
N ILE A 145 -3.56 -24.17 30.45
CA ILE A 145 -4.29 -23.28 31.34
C ILE A 145 -3.31 -22.74 32.39
N LEU A 146 -3.24 -21.42 32.51
CA LEU A 146 -2.54 -20.77 33.61
C LEU A 146 -3.52 -20.44 34.72
N ASP A 147 -3.42 -21.14 35.84
CA ASP A 147 -4.22 -20.84 37.03
C ASP A 147 -3.52 -19.77 37.88
N LEU A 148 -4.15 -18.61 37.99
CA LEU A 148 -3.73 -17.52 38.87
C LEU A 148 -4.38 -17.60 40.25
N GLY A 149 -5.25 -18.57 40.51
CA GLY A 149 -6.02 -18.66 41.74
C GLY A 149 -7.29 -17.81 41.72
N GLN A 150 -8.11 -17.95 42.76
CA GLN A 150 -9.40 -17.26 42.91
C GLN A 150 -10.35 -17.38 41.71
N GLY A 151 -10.23 -18.45 40.93
CA GLY A 151 -11.02 -18.73 39.72
C GLY A 151 -10.45 -18.16 38.42
N HIS A 152 -9.38 -17.36 38.47
CA HIS A 152 -8.73 -16.82 37.26
C HIS A 152 -7.91 -17.91 36.55
N GLN A 153 -8.59 -18.67 35.70
CA GLN A 153 -7.99 -19.67 34.83
C GLN A 153 -7.85 -19.10 33.43
N LEU A 154 -6.61 -18.79 33.04
CA LEU A 154 -6.33 -18.17 31.76
C LEU A 154 -6.08 -19.22 30.69
N SER A 155 -6.84 -19.14 29.60
CA SER A 155 -6.66 -19.94 28.38
C SER A 155 -6.03 -19.07 27.29
N PHE A 156 -5.24 -19.67 26.41
CA PHE A 156 -4.50 -18.94 25.37
C PHE A 156 -4.90 -19.39 23.97
N ILE A 157 -5.05 -18.44 23.06
CA ILE A 157 -5.56 -18.67 21.71
C ILE A 157 -4.49 -18.21 20.73
N ASN A 158 -3.87 -19.15 20.01
CA ASN A 158 -2.90 -18.84 18.96
C ASN A 158 -3.62 -18.25 17.74
N VAL A 159 -3.36 -16.97 17.48
CA VAL A 159 -3.96 -16.16 16.39
C VAL A 159 -2.87 -15.50 15.53
N PRO A 160 -1.92 -16.28 14.98
CA PRO A 160 -0.83 -15.72 14.21
C PRO A 160 -1.33 -15.07 12.91
N THR A 161 -0.69 -13.98 12.53
CA THR A 161 -0.92 -13.30 11.25
C THR A 161 0.42 -12.96 10.59
N PRO A 162 0.48 -12.69 9.28
CA PRO A 162 1.71 -12.24 8.62
C PRO A 162 2.42 -11.09 9.34
N HIS A 163 1.67 -10.12 9.89
CA HIS A 163 2.24 -9.01 10.65
C HIS A 163 2.64 -9.36 12.09
N TRP A 164 1.94 -10.33 12.70
CA TRP A 164 2.17 -10.78 14.07
C TRP A 164 2.18 -12.31 14.12
N PRO A 165 3.27 -12.94 13.67
CA PRO A 165 3.39 -14.40 13.59
C PRO A 165 3.40 -15.06 14.97
N ASP A 166 3.64 -14.27 16.02
CA ASP A 166 3.67 -14.64 17.42
C ASP A 166 2.40 -14.28 18.20
N GLY A 167 1.36 -13.78 17.50
CA GLY A 167 0.14 -13.26 18.09
C GLY A 167 -0.66 -14.29 18.92
N ILE A 168 -0.99 -13.94 20.16
CA ILE A 168 -1.87 -14.71 21.05
C ILE A 168 -2.94 -13.82 21.69
N CYS A 169 -4.15 -14.35 21.81
CA CYS A 169 -5.17 -13.80 22.70
C CYS A 169 -5.18 -14.59 24.02
N THR A 170 -5.57 -13.94 25.11
CA THR A 170 -5.74 -14.58 26.42
C THR A 170 -7.18 -14.44 26.87
N PHE A 171 -7.80 -15.52 27.32
CA PHE A 171 -9.16 -15.53 27.85
C PHE A 171 -9.15 -15.87 29.33
N ASP A 172 -9.76 -15.02 30.16
CA ASP A 172 -9.94 -15.29 31.59
C ASP A 172 -11.33 -15.91 31.85
N GLN A 173 -11.35 -17.15 32.36
CA GLN A 173 -12.58 -17.87 32.63
C GLN A 173 -13.45 -17.23 33.73
N LYS A 174 -12.88 -16.53 34.71
CA LYS A 174 -13.66 -15.90 35.80
C LYS A 174 -14.37 -14.66 35.30
N THR A 175 -13.60 -13.73 34.75
CA THR A 175 -14.10 -12.41 34.35
C THR A 175 -14.76 -12.41 32.98
N LYS A 176 -14.57 -13.49 32.20
CA LYS A 176 -15.03 -13.63 30.81
C LYS A 176 -14.47 -12.50 29.92
N ILE A 177 -13.25 -12.05 30.20
CA ILE A 177 -12.52 -11.06 29.40
C ILE A 177 -11.68 -11.79 28.37
N LEU A 178 -11.71 -11.32 27.13
CA LEU A 178 -10.72 -11.70 26.13
C LEU A 178 -9.75 -10.55 25.88
N TYR A 179 -8.49 -10.74 26.28
CA TYR A 179 -7.37 -9.88 25.93
C TYR A 179 -6.99 -10.18 24.48
N SER A 180 -7.29 -9.22 23.60
CA SER A 180 -7.34 -9.42 22.14
C SER A 180 -6.17 -8.75 21.40
N ASP A 181 -5.30 -8.05 22.13
CA ASP A 181 -4.11 -7.39 21.61
C ASP A 181 -4.41 -6.56 20.34
N LYS A 182 -3.79 -6.87 19.20
CA LYS A 182 -3.97 -6.12 17.96
C LYS A 182 -5.35 -6.27 17.33
N PHE A 183 -6.10 -7.33 17.64
CA PHE A 183 -7.46 -7.51 17.15
C PHE A 183 -8.43 -6.56 17.82
N PHE A 184 -9.43 -6.09 17.06
CA PHE A 184 -10.49 -5.18 17.49
C PHE A 184 -10.06 -3.81 18.04
N SER A 185 -8.75 -3.55 18.08
CA SER A 185 -8.12 -2.30 18.47
C SER A 185 -8.52 -1.11 17.58
N VAL A 186 -8.27 0.09 18.08
CA VAL A 186 -8.38 1.35 17.32
C VAL A 186 -7.38 2.37 17.83
N HIS A 187 -6.75 3.14 16.92
CA HIS A 187 -5.89 4.26 17.30
C HIS A 187 -6.73 5.50 17.57
N LEU A 188 -7.13 5.63 18.83
CA LEU A 188 -7.85 6.77 19.37
C LEU A 188 -7.41 6.99 20.82
N CYS A 189 -7.07 8.23 21.16
CA CYS A 189 -6.91 8.66 22.55
C CYS A 189 -8.22 9.30 23.02
N SER A 190 -8.79 8.78 24.11
CA SER A 190 -10.03 9.28 24.71
C SER A 190 -9.97 9.15 26.23
N ASP A 191 -10.81 9.93 26.91
CA ASP A 191 -11.07 9.75 28.35
C ASP A 191 -12.02 8.56 28.60
N ASP A 192 -12.86 8.19 27.62
CA ASP A 192 -13.70 7.00 27.71
C ASP A 192 -12.89 5.71 27.65
N ILE A 193 -13.02 4.90 28.71
CA ILE A 193 -12.39 3.58 28.82
C ILE A 193 -13.18 2.51 28.06
N TRP A 194 -14.49 2.69 27.94
CA TRP A 194 -15.41 1.76 27.29
C TRP A 194 -15.95 2.36 26.00
N ASP A 195 -16.33 1.53 25.04
CA ASP A 195 -16.89 1.92 23.74
C ASP A 195 -18.37 2.38 23.80
N LYS A 196 -18.72 3.26 24.74
CA LYS A 196 -20.11 3.72 24.94
C LYS A 196 -20.70 4.38 23.68
N ASN A 197 -19.93 5.23 23.02
CA ASN A 197 -20.31 5.95 21.80
C ASN A 197 -19.78 5.24 20.55
N TRP A 198 -19.88 3.91 20.51
CA TRP A 198 -19.21 3.09 19.50
C TRP A 198 -19.50 3.46 18.04
N LYS A 199 -20.67 4.04 17.74
CA LYS A 199 -21.02 4.49 16.38
C LYS A 199 -20.06 5.56 15.85
N GLU A 200 -19.53 6.40 16.73
CA GLU A 200 -18.54 7.42 16.35
C GLU A 200 -17.16 6.80 16.06
N LEU A 201 -16.94 5.55 16.45
CA LEU A 201 -15.70 4.81 16.25
C LEU A 201 -15.67 4.05 14.91
N ASP A 202 -16.79 3.97 14.17
CA ASP A 202 -16.89 3.13 12.97
C ASP A 202 -15.82 3.50 11.93
N ALA A 203 -15.62 4.79 11.67
CA ALA A 203 -14.62 5.26 10.71
C ALA A 203 -13.17 4.94 11.15
N ASP A 204 -12.86 5.09 12.45
CA ASP A 204 -11.51 4.81 12.96
C ASP A 204 -11.22 3.31 13.06
N ARG A 205 -12.21 2.51 13.46
CA ARG A 205 -12.12 1.05 13.49
C ARG A 205 -11.96 0.48 12.08
N ARG A 206 -12.74 0.99 11.12
CA ARG A 206 -12.59 0.65 9.71
C ARG A 206 -11.20 1.02 9.22
N TYR A 207 -10.73 2.24 9.53
CA TYR A 207 -9.40 2.68 9.14
C TYR A 207 -8.28 1.81 9.76
N TYR A 208 -8.40 1.45 11.04
CA TYR A 208 -7.48 0.53 11.71
C TYR A 208 -7.45 -0.83 11.01
N PHE A 209 -8.62 -1.39 10.71
CA PHE A 209 -8.75 -2.64 9.97
C PHE A 209 -8.12 -2.56 8.57
N ASP A 210 -8.41 -1.50 7.81
CA ASP A 210 -7.86 -1.29 6.47
C ASP A 210 -6.33 -1.13 6.50
N CYS A 211 -5.76 -0.54 7.55
CA CYS A 211 -4.31 -0.40 7.68
C CYS A 211 -3.62 -1.71 8.04
N LEU A 212 -4.24 -2.52 8.91
CA LEU A 212 -3.51 -3.59 9.61
C LEU A 212 -3.97 -4.99 9.26
N HIS A 213 -5.25 -5.18 8.97
CA HIS A 213 -5.87 -6.50 8.89
C HIS A 213 -6.30 -6.88 7.49
N VAL A 214 -6.62 -5.91 6.63
CA VAL A 214 -7.21 -6.16 5.31
C VAL A 214 -6.34 -7.05 4.42
N VAL A 215 -5.01 -6.87 4.46
CA VAL A 215 -4.03 -7.65 3.68
C VAL A 215 -3.80 -9.07 4.19
N GLN A 216 -4.28 -9.34 5.41
CA GLN A 216 -4.15 -10.60 6.13
C GLN A 216 -5.53 -11.17 6.50
N SER A 217 -6.55 -10.84 5.69
CA SER A 217 -7.97 -11.16 5.92
C SER A 217 -8.24 -12.64 6.19
N LYS A 218 -7.57 -13.57 5.49
CA LYS A 218 -7.71 -15.02 5.74
C LYS A 218 -7.28 -15.43 7.14
N ALA A 219 -6.13 -14.90 7.60
CA ALA A 219 -5.62 -15.16 8.95
C ALA A 219 -6.54 -14.52 10.00
N VAL A 220 -7.08 -13.33 9.70
CA VAL A 220 -8.04 -12.63 10.55
C VAL A 220 -9.36 -13.38 10.66
N GLU A 221 -9.91 -13.91 9.56
CA GLU A 221 -11.11 -14.78 9.58
C GLU A 221 -10.88 -16.01 10.47
N THR A 222 -9.76 -16.68 10.29
CA THR A 222 -9.38 -17.85 11.11
C THR A 222 -9.26 -17.49 12.59
N ALA A 223 -8.67 -16.34 12.90
CA ALA A 223 -8.55 -15.85 14.27
C ALA A 223 -9.91 -15.54 14.89
N ILE A 224 -10.82 -14.89 14.15
CA ILE A 224 -12.19 -14.59 14.61
C ILE A 224 -12.96 -15.88 14.89
N ASP A 225 -12.82 -16.90 14.04
CA ASP A 225 -13.50 -18.18 14.23
C ASP A 225 -13.05 -18.88 15.52
N LYS A 226 -11.73 -18.89 15.80
CA LYS A 226 -11.19 -19.39 17.09
C LYS A 226 -11.66 -18.55 18.28
N ILE A 227 -11.59 -17.22 18.16
CA ILE A 227 -12.00 -16.29 19.23
C ILE A 227 -13.48 -16.49 19.62
N LYS A 228 -14.34 -16.78 18.63
CA LYS A 228 -15.78 -16.98 18.84
C LYS A 228 -16.10 -18.19 19.73
N GLU A 229 -15.20 -19.17 19.84
CA GLU A 229 -15.37 -20.33 20.73
C GLU A 229 -15.35 -19.95 22.22
N PHE A 230 -14.84 -18.76 22.56
CA PHE A 230 -14.74 -18.26 23.92
C PHE A 230 -15.88 -17.30 24.24
N PRO A 231 -16.70 -17.57 25.28
CA PRO A 231 -17.87 -16.77 25.62
C PRO A 231 -17.49 -15.49 26.36
N ALA A 232 -16.80 -14.57 25.68
CA ALA A 232 -16.37 -13.31 26.24
C ALA A 232 -17.53 -12.33 26.44
N GLN A 233 -17.55 -11.65 27.58
CA GLN A 233 -18.48 -10.56 27.85
C GLN A 233 -18.01 -9.23 27.26
N TYR A 234 -16.68 -9.04 27.16
CA TYR A 234 -16.08 -7.90 26.47
C TYR A 234 -14.64 -8.23 26.03
N TYR A 235 -14.15 -7.47 25.05
CA TYR A 235 -12.77 -7.57 24.56
C TYR A 235 -11.91 -6.43 25.10
N ALA A 236 -10.69 -6.78 25.48
CA ALA A 236 -9.66 -5.92 26.02
C ALA A 236 -8.51 -5.80 24.99
N PRO A 237 -8.54 -4.79 24.10
CA PRO A 237 -7.58 -4.65 23.00
C PRO A 237 -6.31 -3.88 23.40
N ALA A 238 -5.22 -4.02 22.65
CA ALA A 238 -3.97 -3.28 22.87
C ALA A 238 -4.12 -1.75 22.68
N HIS A 239 -5.06 -1.29 21.87
CA HIS A 239 -5.27 0.13 21.57
C HIS A 239 -6.75 0.52 21.61
N GLY A 240 -7.02 1.72 22.13
CA GLY A 240 -8.36 2.31 22.15
C GLY A 240 -9.17 1.91 23.38
N PRO A 241 -10.51 2.02 23.33
CA PRO A 241 -11.40 1.64 24.43
C PRO A 241 -11.62 0.12 24.50
N ILE A 242 -11.99 -0.36 25.68
CA ILE A 242 -12.49 -1.71 25.93
C ILE A 242 -13.86 -1.88 25.25
N ILE A 243 -14.07 -3.03 24.64
CA ILE A 243 -15.16 -3.27 23.69
C ILE A 243 -16.22 -4.13 24.36
N ARG A 244 -17.29 -3.49 24.83
CA ARG A 244 -18.39 -4.14 25.52
C ARG A 244 -19.71 -3.90 24.79
N TYR A 245 -19.99 -2.64 24.44
CA TYR A 245 -21.28 -2.25 23.90
C TYR A 245 -21.43 -2.61 22.42
N SER A 246 -20.32 -2.65 21.67
CA SER A 246 -20.34 -3.01 20.25
C SER A 246 -19.75 -4.37 19.94
N LEU A 247 -19.55 -5.26 20.93
CA LEU A 247 -18.80 -6.51 20.73
C LEU A 247 -19.39 -7.36 19.59
N SER A 248 -20.70 -7.63 19.61
CA SER A 248 -21.36 -8.43 18.58
C SER A 248 -21.31 -7.77 17.21
N ARG A 249 -21.51 -6.44 17.17
CA ARG A 249 -21.48 -5.64 15.95
C ARG A 249 -20.08 -5.63 15.33
N LEU A 250 -19.05 -5.39 16.12
CA LEU A 250 -17.68 -5.27 15.64
C LEU A 250 -17.14 -6.60 15.13
N ALA A 251 -17.49 -7.73 15.78
CA ALA A 251 -17.15 -9.06 15.28
C ALA A 251 -17.80 -9.34 13.92
N HIS A 252 -19.04 -8.88 13.71
CA HIS A 252 -19.71 -8.96 12.41
C HIS A 252 -19.03 -8.06 11.37
N ASP A 253 -18.69 -6.82 11.72
CA ASP A 253 -18.03 -5.87 10.83
C ASP A 253 -16.66 -6.38 10.37
N TYR A 254 -15.84 -6.93 11.28
CA TYR A 254 -14.56 -7.55 10.91
C TYR A 254 -14.73 -8.68 9.89
N ARG A 255 -15.73 -9.57 10.08
CA ARG A 255 -16.01 -10.65 9.12
C ARG A 255 -16.48 -10.09 7.78
N TYR A 256 -17.36 -9.10 7.79
CA TYR A 256 -17.83 -8.44 6.58
C TYR A 256 -16.67 -7.76 5.82
N TRP A 257 -15.79 -7.02 6.49
CA TRP A 257 -14.64 -6.37 5.88
C TRP A 257 -13.61 -7.37 5.31
N CYS A 258 -13.42 -8.53 5.96
CA CYS A 258 -12.62 -9.63 5.36
C CYS A 258 -13.24 -10.15 4.05
N GLN A 259 -14.57 -10.24 3.97
CA GLN A 259 -15.28 -10.71 2.79
C GLN A 259 -15.26 -9.68 1.64
N GLU A 260 -15.27 -8.38 1.93
CA GLU A 260 -15.15 -7.32 0.92
C GLU A 260 -13.86 -7.42 0.10
N GLN A 261 -12.77 -7.96 0.66
CA GLN A 261 -11.54 -8.19 -0.11
C GLN A 261 -11.72 -9.25 -1.20
N LYS A 262 -12.57 -10.25 -0.96
CA LYS A 262 -12.81 -11.36 -1.90
C LYS A 262 -13.62 -10.93 -3.13
N THR A 263 -14.29 -9.76 -3.08
CA THR A 263 -15.09 -9.24 -4.19
C THR A 263 -14.29 -8.37 -5.15
N ARG A 264 -13.06 -7.99 -4.80
CA ARG A 264 -12.20 -7.18 -5.66
C ARG A 264 -11.78 -7.98 -6.91
N PRO A 265 -11.75 -7.34 -8.09
CA PRO A 265 -11.60 -8.06 -9.36
C PRO A 265 -10.19 -8.58 -9.62
N LEU A 266 -9.18 -8.00 -8.96
CA LEU A 266 -7.78 -8.36 -9.14
C LEU A 266 -7.09 -8.52 -7.78
N GLN A 267 -6.24 -9.54 -7.67
CA GLN A 267 -5.52 -9.86 -6.44
C GLN A 267 -4.00 -9.82 -6.64
N VAL A 268 -3.26 -9.33 -5.64
CA VAL A 268 -1.79 -9.33 -5.60
C VAL A 268 -1.30 -10.12 -4.40
N ALA A 269 -0.38 -11.05 -4.62
CA ALA A 269 0.34 -11.72 -3.54
C ALA A 269 1.61 -10.93 -3.21
N LEU A 270 1.75 -10.43 -1.99
CA LEU A 270 2.93 -9.72 -1.55
C LEU A 270 3.72 -10.60 -0.58
N LEU A 271 4.83 -11.15 -1.07
CA LEU A 271 5.72 -12.03 -0.32
C LEU A 271 6.84 -11.19 0.29
N TYR A 272 7.13 -11.33 1.58
CA TYR A 272 8.25 -10.60 2.19
C TYR A 272 8.92 -11.35 3.34
N ALA A 273 10.14 -10.93 3.66
CA ALA A 273 10.84 -11.24 4.91
C ALA A 273 11.43 -9.94 5.47
N SER A 274 11.70 -9.86 6.76
CA SER A 274 12.22 -8.62 7.34
C SER A 274 12.92 -8.82 8.69
N ALA A 275 14.24 -9.04 8.67
CA ALA A 275 15.05 -9.25 9.87
C ALA A 275 14.91 -8.16 10.94
N TYR A 276 14.85 -6.88 10.54
CA TYR A 276 14.77 -5.73 11.46
C TYR A 276 13.52 -4.88 11.26
N GLY A 277 12.46 -5.43 10.65
CA GLY A 277 11.21 -4.69 10.39
C GLY A 277 11.22 -3.66 9.24
N ASN A 278 12.38 -3.21 8.76
CA ASN A 278 12.46 -2.17 7.71
C ASN A 278 11.79 -2.58 6.39
N THR A 279 12.03 -3.80 5.91
CA THR A 279 11.37 -4.30 4.68
C THR A 279 9.87 -4.42 4.90
N ALA A 280 9.42 -4.92 6.06
CA ALA A 280 8.00 -4.99 6.40
C ALA A 280 7.32 -3.61 6.41
N THR A 281 8.02 -2.58 6.89
CA THR A 281 7.54 -1.20 6.87
C THR A 281 7.34 -0.67 5.45
N ILE A 282 8.24 -0.99 4.51
CA ILE A 282 8.06 -0.64 3.08
C ILE A 282 6.94 -1.46 2.45
N ALA A 283 6.82 -2.75 2.79
CA ALA A 283 5.75 -3.64 2.33
C ALA A 283 4.37 -3.01 2.59
N ARG A 284 4.14 -2.55 3.82
CA ARG A 284 2.90 -1.87 4.24
C ARG A 284 2.57 -0.63 3.39
N SER A 285 3.59 0.11 2.95
CA SER A 285 3.36 1.27 2.09
C SER A 285 2.93 0.87 0.67
N ILE A 286 3.54 -0.19 0.11
CA ILE A 286 3.16 -0.75 -1.19
C ILE A 286 1.74 -1.34 -1.12
N GLU A 287 1.42 -2.10 -0.07
CA GLU A 287 0.10 -2.64 0.20
C GLU A 287 -0.98 -1.57 0.16
N ARG A 288 -0.72 -0.43 0.80
CA ARG A 288 -1.62 0.73 0.78
C ARG A 288 -1.86 1.25 -0.64
N GLY A 289 -0.79 1.46 -1.41
CA GLY A 289 -0.90 1.93 -2.80
C GLY A 289 -1.75 0.99 -3.65
N LEU A 290 -1.64 -0.33 -3.44
CA LEU A 290 -2.47 -1.33 -4.11
C LEU A 290 -3.94 -1.26 -3.66
N LEU A 291 -4.19 -1.20 -2.34
CA LEU A 291 -5.54 -1.21 -1.76
C LEU A 291 -6.34 0.03 -2.15
N GLU A 292 -5.74 1.23 -2.09
CA GLU A 292 -6.39 2.48 -2.49
C GLU A 292 -6.66 2.55 -4.01
N ASN A 293 -5.98 1.70 -4.78
CA ASN A 293 -6.22 1.51 -6.21
C ASN A 293 -7.09 0.29 -6.51
N ASP A 294 -7.92 -0.16 -5.57
CA ASP A 294 -8.96 -1.20 -5.79
C ASP A 294 -8.41 -2.58 -6.21
N LEU A 295 -7.24 -2.95 -5.69
CA LEU A 295 -6.72 -4.33 -5.77
C LEU A 295 -6.87 -5.01 -4.42
N ALA A 296 -7.19 -6.31 -4.43
CA ALA A 296 -7.03 -7.15 -3.25
C ALA A 296 -5.54 -7.45 -3.04
N VAL A 297 -5.14 -7.54 -1.78
CA VAL A 297 -3.76 -7.87 -1.43
C VAL A 297 -3.76 -9.01 -0.42
N GLU A 298 -2.92 -10.01 -0.67
CA GLU A 298 -2.64 -11.10 0.27
C GLU A 298 -1.15 -11.02 0.64
N SER A 299 -0.89 -10.55 1.86
CA SER A 299 0.46 -10.40 2.41
C SER A 299 0.93 -11.69 3.06
N ILE A 300 2.17 -12.10 2.78
CA ILE A 300 2.76 -13.34 3.27
C ILE A 300 4.14 -13.05 3.81
N ASN A 301 4.31 -13.27 5.11
CA ASN A 301 5.63 -13.28 5.74
C ASN A 301 6.27 -14.66 5.52
N CYS A 302 7.25 -14.72 4.61
CA CYS A 302 7.95 -15.94 4.23
C CYS A 302 8.76 -16.56 5.37
N GLU A 303 9.06 -15.80 6.44
CA GLU A 303 9.77 -16.33 7.61
C GLU A 303 8.95 -17.39 8.36
N PHE A 304 7.61 -17.33 8.24
CA PHE A 304 6.68 -18.19 8.97
C PHE A 304 5.73 -18.98 8.07
N ALA A 305 5.60 -18.59 6.81
CA ALA A 305 4.72 -19.26 5.85
C ALA A 305 5.31 -20.59 5.34
N THR A 306 4.44 -21.57 5.16
CA THR A 306 4.77 -22.84 4.53
C THR A 306 4.89 -22.70 3.01
N PRO A 307 5.66 -23.58 2.34
CA PRO A 307 5.70 -23.63 0.87
C PRO A 307 4.33 -23.80 0.20
N ALA A 308 3.41 -24.53 0.86
CA ALA A 308 2.05 -24.74 0.36
C ALA A 308 1.22 -23.45 0.35
N GLU A 309 1.30 -22.66 1.42
CA GLU A 309 0.63 -21.35 1.50
C GLU A 309 1.14 -20.38 0.43
N ILE A 310 2.47 -20.29 0.26
CA ILE A 310 3.09 -19.46 -0.79
C ILE A 310 2.61 -19.92 -2.17
N SER A 311 2.66 -21.22 -2.45
CA SER A 311 2.21 -21.79 -3.74
C SER A 311 0.74 -21.47 -4.01
N GLN A 312 -0.13 -21.59 -3.02
CA GLN A 312 -1.56 -21.33 -3.17
C GLN A 312 -1.87 -19.85 -3.44
N ALA A 313 -1.21 -18.94 -2.72
CA ALA A 313 -1.38 -17.50 -2.95
C ALA A 313 -0.86 -17.09 -4.33
N ILE A 314 0.29 -17.63 -4.74
CA ILE A 314 0.85 -17.40 -6.06
C ILE A 314 -0.04 -17.97 -7.16
N LYS A 315 -0.75 -19.09 -6.96
CA LYS A 315 -1.74 -19.58 -7.94
C LYS A 315 -2.91 -18.62 -8.10
N ASN A 316 -3.44 -18.11 -6.99
CA ASN A 316 -4.68 -17.34 -6.96
C ASN A 316 -4.53 -15.85 -7.35
N CYS A 317 -3.33 -15.29 -7.32
CA CYS A 317 -3.12 -13.87 -7.62
C CYS A 317 -3.09 -13.55 -9.13
N ASP A 318 -3.24 -12.27 -9.49
CA ASP A 318 -3.04 -11.74 -10.83
C ASP A 318 -1.63 -11.14 -11.03
N GLY A 319 -0.99 -10.76 -9.93
CA GLY A 319 0.39 -10.29 -9.87
C GLY A 319 1.02 -10.63 -8.52
N PHE A 320 2.34 -10.57 -8.43
CA PHE A 320 3.05 -10.79 -7.18
C PHE A 320 4.17 -9.77 -6.99
N ILE A 321 4.51 -9.51 -5.73
CA ILE A 321 5.60 -8.62 -5.33
C ILE A 321 6.46 -9.36 -4.30
N ILE A 322 7.78 -9.28 -4.43
CA ILE A 322 8.74 -9.92 -3.50
C ILE A 322 9.56 -8.84 -2.79
N GLY A 323 9.48 -8.83 -1.46
CA GLY A 323 10.23 -7.96 -0.56
C GLY A 323 11.35 -8.70 0.17
N SER A 324 12.60 -8.26 0.08
CA SER A 324 13.71 -8.92 0.77
C SER A 324 14.63 -7.94 1.47
N PRO A 325 15.09 -8.22 2.71
CA PRO A 325 16.29 -7.59 3.22
C PRO A 325 17.52 -8.19 2.53
N THR A 326 18.68 -7.57 2.71
CA THR A 326 19.97 -8.18 2.37
C THR A 326 20.71 -8.56 3.65
N LEU A 327 21.03 -9.85 3.81
CA LEU A 327 21.77 -10.40 4.94
C LEU A 327 23.07 -11.02 4.40
N ALA A 328 24.21 -10.44 4.78
CA ALA A 328 25.54 -10.88 4.33
C ALA A 328 25.63 -11.08 2.80
N GLY A 329 25.13 -10.11 2.02
CA GLY A 329 25.14 -10.13 0.55
C GLY A 329 24.10 -11.07 -0.09
N HIS A 330 23.20 -11.68 0.69
CA HIS A 330 22.23 -12.65 0.19
C HIS A 330 20.80 -12.30 0.61
N ALA A 331 19.82 -12.76 -0.18
CA ALA A 331 18.44 -12.84 0.27
C ALA A 331 18.31 -13.90 1.37
N PRO A 332 17.46 -13.72 2.40
CA PRO A 332 17.19 -14.77 3.38
C PRO A 332 16.72 -16.06 2.71
N THR A 333 17.07 -17.22 3.29
CA THR A 333 16.72 -18.54 2.76
C THR A 333 15.24 -18.66 2.42
N GLN A 334 14.37 -18.09 3.25
CA GLN A 334 12.93 -18.11 3.06
C GLN A 334 12.48 -17.36 1.81
N ILE A 335 13.13 -16.25 1.47
CA ILE A 335 12.90 -15.53 0.22
C ILE A 335 13.44 -16.33 -0.97
N GLN A 336 14.58 -17.01 -0.82
CA GLN A 336 15.10 -17.87 -1.89
C GLN A 336 14.13 -19.02 -2.19
N THR A 337 13.56 -19.66 -1.14
CA THR A 337 12.52 -20.68 -1.28
C THR A 337 11.26 -20.11 -1.95
N ALA A 338 10.78 -18.95 -1.50
CA ALA A 338 9.64 -18.27 -2.09
C ALA A 338 9.86 -17.95 -3.58
N LEU A 339 11.04 -17.44 -3.94
CA LEU A 339 11.43 -17.18 -5.33
C LEU A 339 11.43 -18.46 -6.16
N GLY A 340 11.97 -19.57 -5.63
CA GLY A 340 11.93 -20.88 -6.30
C GLY A 340 10.51 -21.38 -6.57
N ILE A 341 9.59 -21.20 -5.61
CA ILE A 341 8.16 -21.51 -5.78
C ILE A 341 7.53 -20.62 -6.87
N VAL A 342 7.80 -19.31 -6.85
CA VAL A 342 7.30 -18.38 -7.87
C VAL A 342 7.80 -18.77 -9.26
N LEU A 343 9.08 -19.07 -9.40
CA LEU A 343 9.68 -19.41 -10.69
C LEU A 343 9.10 -20.72 -11.26
N SER A 344 8.76 -21.67 -10.39
CA SER A 344 8.20 -22.98 -10.77
C SER A 344 6.69 -23.00 -10.99
N THR A 345 5.93 -22.14 -10.30
CA THR A 345 4.45 -22.24 -10.28
C THR A 345 3.72 -21.05 -10.92
N ALA A 346 4.31 -19.85 -10.92
CA ALA A 346 3.62 -18.68 -11.46
C ALA A 346 3.66 -18.67 -13.00
N ALA A 347 2.50 -18.36 -13.60
CA ALA A 347 2.42 -18.11 -15.03
C ALA A 347 3.25 -16.87 -15.38
N LYS A 348 4.07 -16.94 -16.43
CA LYS A 348 4.91 -15.81 -16.90
C LYS A 348 4.11 -14.59 -17.35
N THR A 349 2.80 -14.76 -17.49
CA THR A 349 1.87 -13.68 -17.76
C THR A 349 1.70 -12.75 -16.55
N LYS A 350 1.91 -13.21 -15.31
CA LYS A 350 1.69 -12.40 -14.10
C LYS A 350 2.67 -11.22 -14.04
N LEU A 351 2.18 -10.09 -13.51
CA LEU A 351 3.02 -8.92 -13.26
C LEU A 351 3.84 -9.14 -11.99
N ALA A 352 5.13 -8.79 -12.02
CA ALA A 352 6.05 -8.96 -10.91
C ALA A 352 6.50 -7.60 -10.34
N GLY A 353 6.90 -7.55 -9.07
CA GLY A 353 7.49 -6.38 -8.44
C GLY A 353 8.54 -6.80 -7.41
N VAL A 354 9.53 -5.96 -7.18
CA VAL A 354 10.63 -6.25 -6.24
C VAL A 354 10.92 -5.04 -5.38
N PHE A 355 11.11 -5.25 -4.09
CA PHE A 355 11.57 -4.19 -3.19
C PHE A 355 12.43 -4.74 -2.05
N GLY A 356 13.10 -3.87 -1.30
CA GLY A 356 13.87 -4.31 -0.15
C GLY A 356 14.55 -3.18 0.62
N SER A 357 14.83 -3.44 1.90
CA SER A 357 15.72 -2.61 2.71
C SER A 357 17.11 -3.26 2.83
N TYR A 358 18.16 -2.45 2.90
CA TYR A 358 19.53 -2.91 3.02
C TYR A 358 20.42 -1.95 3.82
N GLY A 359 21.56 -2.40 4.31
CA GLY A 359 22.52 -1.55 5.05
C GLY A 359 23.59 -0.95 4.14
N TRP A 360 24.60 -1.77 3.83
CA TRP A 360 25.77 -1.37 3.03
C TRP A 360 25.62 -1.73 1.56
N SER A 361 25.07 -2.91 1.28
CA SER A 361 24.87 -3.46 -0.07
C SER A 361 23.50 -4.13 -0.19
N GLY A 362 22.88 -4.05 -1.37
CA GLY A 362 21.47 -4.39 -1.63
C GLY A 362 21.27 -5.57 -2.58
N GLU A 363 22.19 -6.53 -2.60
CA GLU A 363 22.26 -7.61 -3.59
C GLU A 363 21.02 -8.49 -3.66
N ALA A 364 20.25 -8.60 -2.56
CA ALA A 364 19.03 -9.41 -2.56
C ALA A 364 17.99 -8.90 -3.57
N VAL A 365 17.82 -7.58 -3.68
CA VAL A 365 16.89 -6.98 -4.65
C VAL A 365 17.36 -7.25 -6.07
N ASP A 366 18.65 -7.09 -6.33
CA ASP A 366 19.26 -7.29 -7.66
C ASP A 366 19.17 -8.75 -8.10
N LEU A 367 19.41 -9.69 -7.18
CA LEU A 367 19.27 -11.13 -7.40
C LEU A 367 17.85 -11.47 -7.82
N ILE A 368 16.85 -11.01 -7.04
CA ILE A 368 15.44 -11.32 -7.28
C ILE A 368 14.99 -10.69 -8.61
N GLU A 369 15.34 -9.42 -8.84
CA GLU A 369 15.03 -8.71 -10.08
C GLU A 369 15.59 -9.44 -11.30
N THR A 370 16.88 -9.81 -11.25
CA THR A 370 17.56 -10.51 -12.35
C THR A 370 16.89 -11.85 -12.63
N LYS A 371 16.65 -12.67 -11.60
CA LYS A 371 16.00 -13.98 -11.77
C LYS A 371 14.59 -13.89 -12.33
N LEU A 372 13.83 -12.85 -11.97
CA LEU A 372 12.50 -12.63 -12.51
C LEU A 372 12.56 -12.16 -13.98
N LYS A 373 13.49 -11.27 -14.33
CA LYS A 373 13.71 -10.84 -15.73
C LYS A 373 14.18 -11.99 -16.61
N ASP A 374 15.15 -12.80 -16.15
CA ASP A 374 15.63 -14.00 -16.86
C ASP A 374 14.50 -15.00 -17.12
N ALA A 375 13.54 -15.09 -16.19
CA ALA A 375 12.36 -15.92 -16.32
C ALA A 375 11.23 -15.26 -17.16
N ASN A 376 11.51 -14.13 -17.81
CA ASN A 376 10.61 -13.34 -18.66
C ASN A 376 9.39 -12.71 -17.95
N TYR A 377 9.51 -12.41 -16.65
CA TYR A 377 8.50 -11.60 -15.98
C TYR A 377 8.63 -10.12 -16.34
N ARG A 378 7.49 -9.45 -16.50
CA ARG A 378 7.42 -7.99 -16.61
C ARG A 378 7.34 -7.39 -15.21
N LEU A 379 8.17 -6.39 -14.94
CA LEU A 379 8.08 -5.61 -13.71
C LEU A 379 7.01 -4.53 -13.81
N GLY A 380 6.21 -4.39 -12.74
CA GLY A 380 5.13 -3.42 -12.63
C GLY A 380 5.58 -2.04 -12.16
N PHE A 381 6.80 -1.93 -11.63
CA PHE A 381 7.49 -0.69 -11.24
C PHE A 381 8.99 -0.97 -11.18
N GLU A 382 9.80 0.09 -11.12
CA GLU A 382 11.25 -0.04 -10.92
C GLU A 382 11.57 -0.55 -9.51
N SER A 383 12.43 -1.56 -9.38
CA SER A 383 12.72 -2.19 -8.09
C SER A 383 13.13 -1.18 -7.02
N LEU A 384 12.39 -1.16 -5.91
CA LEU A 384 12.58 -0.18 -4.85
C LEU A 384 13.65 -0.64 -3.86
N ARG A 385 14.71 0.16 -3.69
CA ARG A 385 15.81 -0.11 -2.75
C ARG A 385 15.85 0.98 -1.69
N VAL A 386 15.72 0.60 -0.42
CA VAL A 386 15.71 1.55 0.72
C VAL A 386 16.91 1.29 1.61
N ARG A 387 17.76 2.29 1.81
CA ARG A 387 18.94 2.18 2.66
C ARG A 387 18.57 2.44 4.12
N PHE A 388 18.93 1.51 5.00
CA PHE A 388 18.64 1.51 6.43
C PHE A 388 17.14 1.70 6.74
N ASN A 389 16.83 2.55 7.72
CA ASN A 389 15.49 2.76 8.24
C ASN A 389 14.66 3.58 7.24
N PRO A 390 13.40 3.18 6.95
CA PRO A 390 12.51 3.95 6.09
C PRO A 390 12.29 5.38 6.57
N THR A 391 12.37 6.33 5.64
CA THR A 391 11.99 7.74 5.84
C THR A 391 10.61 8.00 5.23
N GLU A 392 10.05 9.19 5.47
CA GLU A 392 8.80 9.62 4.83
C GLU A 392 8.87 9.56 3.29
N SER A 393 10.00 9.97 2.70
CA SER A 393 10.20 9.86 1.26
C SER A 393 10.23 8.41 0.77
N SER A 394 10.86 7.49 1.52
CA SER A 394 10.85 6.07 1.19
C SER A 394 9.47 5.44 1.32
N LEU A 395 8.68 5.85 2.32
CA LEU A 395 7.29 5.42 2.47
C LEU A 395 6.47 5.92 1.27
N GLN A 396 6.60 7.18 0.89
CA GLN A 396 5.90 7.73 -0.28
C GLN A 396 6.30 7.00 -1.58
N ALA A 397 7.58 6.66 -1.75
CA ALA A 397 8.04 5.87 -2.87
C ALA A 397 7.39 4.47 -2.89
N GLY A 398 7.26 3.81 -1.74
CA GLY A 398 6.53 2.54 -1.61
C GLY A 398 5.06 2.67 -2.02
N TYR A 399 4.39 3.73 -1.60
CA TYR A 399 3.00 4.01 -1.98
C TYR A 399 2.84 4.17 -3.49
N LEU A 400 3.68 5.01 -4.11
CA LEU A 400 3.68 5.26 -5.56
C LEU A 400 4.02 4.01 -6.37
N ALA A 401 4.89 3.13 -5.85
CA ALA A 401 5.18 1.84 -6.44
C ALA A 401 3.94 0.94 -6.47
N GLY A 402 3.17 0.91 -5.36
CA GLY A 402 1.88 0.21 -5.29
C GLY A 402 0.85 0.75 -6.29
N GLU A 403 0.71 2.07 -6.38
CA GLU A 403 -0.17 2.73 -7.36
C GLU A 403 0.21 2.36 -8.81
N THR A 404 1.51 2.45 -9.12
CA THR A 404 2.04 2.17 -10.46
C THR A 404 1.84 0.69 -10.83
N PHE A 405 2.07 -0.22 -9.87
CA PHE A 405 1.78 -1.64 -10.04
C PHE A 405 0.30 -1.88 -10.36
N ALA A 406 -0.60 -1.26 -9.58
CA ALA A 406 -2.04 -1.40 -9.76
C ALA A 406 -2.50 -0.92 -11.14
N ARG A 407 -2.03 0.26 -11.56
CA ARG A 407 -2.31 0.83 -12.88
C ARG A 407 -1.82 -0.09 -14.00
N THR A 408 -0.60 -0.58 -13.89
CA THR A 408 0.01 -1.49 -14.87
C THR A 408 -0.73 -2.83 -14.95
N LEU A 409 -1.14 -3.39 -13.81
CA LEU A 409 -1.87 -4.64 -13.76
C LEU A 409 -3.25 -4.52 -14.41
N LYS A 410 -4.00 -3.44 -14.09
CA LYS A 410 -5.29 -3.13 -14.70
C LYS A 410 -5.17 -2.95 -16.22
N LYS A 411 -4.15 -2.22 -16.69
CA LYS A 411 -3.85 -2.03 -18.13
C LYS A 411 -3.55 -3.37 -18.81
N THR A 412 -2.70 -4.20 -18.20
CA THR A 412 -2.32 -5.52 -18.75
C THR A 412 -3.51 -6.47 -18.83
N LYS A 413 -4.42 -6.45 -17.85
CA LYS A 413 -5.65 -7.25 -17.88
C LYS A 413 -6.64 -6.73 -18.91
N LYS A 414 -6.84 -5.41 -19.04
CA LYS A 414 -7.65 -4.83 -20.13
C LYS A 414 -7.14 -5.23 -21.52
N LEU A 415 -5.83 -5.34 -21.71
CA LEU A 415 -5.21 -5.78 -22.96
C LEU A 415 -5.29 -7.30 -23.19
N ARG A 416 -5.51 -8.10 -22.14
CA ARG A 416 -5.52 -9.57 -22.19
C ARG A 416 -6.89 -10.21 -22.08
N VAL A 417 -7.91 -9.48 -21.62
CA VAL A 417 -9.26 -9.79 -22.06
C VAL A 417 -9.15 -9.77 -23.57
N PRO A 418 -9.32 -10.90 -24.28
CA PRO A 418 -9.40 -10.84 -25.72
C PRO A 418 -10.45 -9.75 -25.96
N GLN A 419 -10.11 -8.70 -26.70
CA GLN A 419 -11.15 -8.14 -27.54
C GLN A 419 -11.53 -9.33 -28.40
N GLN A 420 -12.49 -10.14 -27.92
CA GLN A 420 -13.39 -10.86 -28.80
C GLN A 420 -13.72 -9.80 -29.82
N GLY A 421 -13.33 -10.01 -31.08
CA GLY A 421 -13.73 -9.12 -32.14
C GLY A 421 -15.24 -9.07 -32.05
N MET A 422 -15.75 -8.05 -31.36
CA MET A 422 -17.17 -7.86 -31.16
C MET A 422 -17.67 -7.71 -32.58
N THR A 423 -18.49 -8.65 -33.00
CA THR A 423 -19.23 -8.51 -34.24
C THR A 423 -19.91 -7.14 -34.20
N GLU A 424 -20.04 -6.49 -35.36
CA GLU A 424 -20.55 -5.12 -35.49
C GLU A 424 -21.91 -4.89 -34.77
N THR A 425 -22.62 -5.99 -34.49
CA THR A 425 -23.87 -6.09 -33.71
C THR A 425 -23.71 -5.91 -32.19
N GLN A 426 -22.50 -6.00 -31.62
CA GLN A 426 -22.25 -5.94 -30.18
C GLN A 426 -21.67 -4.60 -29.72
N ILE A 427 -21.09 -3.77 -30.60
CA ILE A 427 -20.53 -2.47 -30.23
C ILE A 427 -21.69 -1.56 -29.79
N ASP A 428 -21.58 -0.95 -28.61
CA ASP A 428 -22.56 0.01 -28.10
C ASP A 428 -22.90 1.06 -29.17
N ARG A 429 -24.19 1.32 -29.38
CA ARG A 429 -24.67 2.20 -30.46
C ARG A 429 -24.12 3.62 -30.31
N THR A 430 -23.95 4.09 -29.07
CA THR A 430 -23.35 5.40 -28.79
C THR A 430 -21.89 5.40 -29.19
N ALA A 431 -21.13 4.35 -28.83
CA ALA A 431 -19.74 4.20 -29.23
C ALA A 431 -19.58 4.12 -30.76
N GLN A 432 -20.48 3.44 -31.48
CA GLN A 432 -20.46 3.43 -32.96
C GLN A 432 -20.69 4.84 -33.54
N ALA A 433 -21.65 5.59 -32.99
CA ALA A 433 -21.94 6.95 -33.41
C ALA A 433 -20.74 7.89 -33.14
N VAL A 434 -20.12 7.80 -31.95
CA VAL A 434 -18.91 8.57 -31.61
C VAL A 434 -17.74 8.21 -32.53
N GLY A 435 -17.64 6.94 -32.98
CA GLY A 435 -16.63 6.50 -33.94
C GLY A 435 -16.74 7.16 -35.33
N ARG A 436 -17.87 7.81 -35.65
CA ARG A 436 -18.07 8.56 -36.89
C ARG A 436 -17.51 9.99 -36.84
N VAL A 437 -17.07 10.47 -35.67
CA VAL A 437 -16.38 11.75 -35.56
C VAL A 437 -14.99 11.60 -36.19
N ILE A 438 -14.77 12.32 -37.29
CA ILE A 438 -13.53 12.30 -38.05
C ILE A 438 -12.60 13.43 -37.59
N GLY A 439 -11.29 13.20 -37.70
CA GLY A 439 -10.29 14.23 -37.52
C GLY A 439 -9.09 14.01 -38.43
N SER A 440 -8.41 15.11 -38.77
CA SER A 440 -7.23 15.10 -39.64
C SER A 440 -6.09 14.34 -38.96
N LEU A 441 -5.46 13.44 -39.71
CA LEU A 441 -4.32 12.69 -39.24
C LEU A 441 -3.07 13.58 -39.34
N CYS A 442 -2.44 13.81 -38.20
CA CYS A 442 -1.30 14.71 -38.06
C CYS A 442 -0.18 14.06 -37.27
N VAL A 443 1.06 14.49 -37.51
CA VAL A 443 2.19 14.24 -36.61
C VAL A 443 2.52 15.53 -35.90
N LEU A 444 2.43 15.51 -34.57
CA LEU A 444 2.84 16.62 -33.73
C LEU A 444 4.30 16.42 -33.33
N THR A 445 5.14 17.42 -33.59
CA THR A 445 6.55 17.43 -33.23
C THR A 445 6.85 18.49 -32.17
N THR A 446 7.70 18.13 -31.22
CA THR A 446 8.12 19.00 -30.11
C THR A 446 9.63 18.98 -29.98
N ARG A 447 10.19 20.02 -29.33
CA ARG A 447 11.61 20.10 -28.99
C ARG A 447 11.79 20.42 -27.51
N GLN A 448 12.72 19.73 -26.85
CA GLN A 448 13.20 20.05 -25.51
C GLN A 448 14.73 20.01 -25.51
N GLY A 449 15.38 21.18 -25.45
CA GLY A 449 16.83 21.27 -25.68
C GLY A 449 17.17 20.85 -27.13
N GLU A 450 18.05 19.85 -27.26
CA GLU A 450 18.40 19.23 -28.54
C GLU A 450 17.50 18.02 -28.89
N ASP A 451 16.64 17.58 -27.96
CA ASP A 451 15.83 16.38 -28.15
C ASP A 451 14.50 16.69 -28.85
N HIS A 452 14.28 16.03 -29.99
CA HIS A 452 13.02 16.07 -30.72
C HIS A 452 12.14 14.85 -30.41
N ALA A 453 10.82 15.03 -30.38
CA ALA A 453 9.87 13.92 -30.39
C ALA A 453 8.71 14.18 -31.33
N GLY A 454 8.16 13.10 -31.88
CA GLY A 454 7.02 13.12 -32.79
C GLY A 454 5.98 12.08 -32.39
N PHE A 455 4.70 12.46 -32.41
CA PHE A 455 3.59 11.53 -32.15
C PHE A 455 2.44 11.71 -33.14
N LEU A 456 1.82 10.59 -33.52
CA LEU A 456 0.69 10.56 -34.44
C LEU A 456 -0.61 10.83 -33.67
N THR A 457 -1.43 11.77 -34.13
CA THR A 457 -2.76 12.05 -33.59
C THR A 457 -3.77 12.29 -34.71
N SER A 458 -5.04 12.00 -34.44
CA SER A 458 -6.16 12.37 -35.32
C SER A 458 -7.23 13.19 -34.60
N TRP A 459 -6.90 13.74 -33.43
CA TRP A 459 -7.82 14.50 -32.58
C TRP A 459 -7.49 15.98 -32.67
N VAL A 460 -7.64 16.54 -33.86
CA VAL A 460 -7.34 17.94 -34.15
C VAL A 460 -8.58 18.59 -34.75
N SER A 461 -8.92 19.79 -34.28
CA SER A 461 -9.96 20.63 -34.87
C SER A 461 -9.58 22.10 -34.82
N GLN A 462 -10.08 22.90 -35.77
CA GLN A 462 -9.93 24.35 -35.72
C GLN A 462 -10.89 24.93 -34.67
N ALA A 463 -10.37 25.81 -33.82
CA ALA A 463 -11.09 26.38 -32.69
C ALA A 463 -11.40 27.88 -32.84
N SER A 464 -10.60 28.62 -33.61
CA SER A 464 -10.78 30.07 -33.78
C SER A 464 -10.18 30.59 -35.09
N PHE A 465 -10.67 31.75 -35.55
CA PHE A 465 -10.19 32.45 -36.74
C PHE A 465 -9.23 33.60 -36.42
N ASN A 466 -9.37 34.28 -35.27
CA ASN A 466 -8.54 35.42 -34.89
C ASN A 466 -8.24 35.46 -33.37
N PRO A 467 -6.99 35.21 -32.94
CA PRO A 467 -5.92 34.60 -33.75
C PRO A 467 -6.34 33.20 -34.22
N PRO A 468 -5.79 32.67 -35.34
CA PRO A 468 -6.09 31.31 -35.76
C PRO A 468 -5.70 30.31 -34.68
N GLY A 469 -6.62 29.43 -34.29
CA GLY A 469 -6.40 28.52 -33.17
C GLY A 469 -6.90 27.11 -33.43
N LEU A 470 -6.29 26.15 -32.74
CA LEU A 470 -6.55 24.72 -32.84
C LEU A 470 -6.82 24.15 -31.45
N ILE A 471 -7.66 23.11 -31.43
CA ILE A 471 -7.81 22.23 -30.29
C ILE A 471 -7.23 20.86 -30.65
N ILE A 472 -6.43 20.30 -29.75
CA ILE A 472 -5.76 19.01 -29.89
C ILE A 472 -6.03 18.16 -28.65
N ALA A 473 -6.52 16.93 -28.80
CA ALA A 473 -6.60 15.99 -27.69
C ALA A 473 -5.43 15.00 -27.70
N VAL A 474 -4.69 14.91 -26.58
CA VAL A 474 -3.49 14.08 -26.44
C VAL A 474 -3.66 13.10 -25.29
N ALA A 475 -3.33 11.82 -25.50
CA ALA A 475 -3.43 10.78 -24.48
C ALA A 475 -2.25 10.89 -23.48
N ASP A 476 -2.49 10.53 -22.23
CA ASP A 476 -1.49 10.62 -21.17
C ASP A 476 -0.42 9.52 -21.25
N GLU A 477 0.77 9.83 -20.73
CA GLU A 477 2.07 9.16 -20.80
C GLU A 477 2.94 9.58 -22.02
N GLN A 478 3.84 10.55 -21.78
CA GLN A 478 4.94 11.08 -22.63
C GLN A 478 4.63 12.26 -23.58
N ALA A 479 3.48 12.31 -24.25
CA ALA A 479 3.18 13.37 -25.22
C ALA A 479 2.61 14.65 -24.57
N ALA A 480 1.77 14.48 -23.54
CA ALA A 480 1.19 15.59 -22.79
C ALA A 480 2.22 16.35 -21.95
N ASP A 481 3.25 15.66 -21.42
CA ASP A 481 4.31 16.29 -20.64
C ASP A 481 5.16 17.27 -21.45
N ARG A 482 5.26 17.03 -22.76
CA ARG A 482 5.97 17.92 -23.67
C ARG A 482 5.18 19.17 -24.04
N LEU A 483 3.88 19.23 -23.73
CA LEU A 483 2.97 20.34 -24.01
C LEU A 483 2.41 20.98 -22.73
N ILE A 484 3.10 20.84 -21.58
CA ILE A 484 2.60 21.27 -20.26
C ILE A 484 2.42 22.79 -20.17
N ASN A 485 3.38 23.55 -20.68
CA ASN A 485 3.49 24.97 -20.37
C ASN A 485 2.78 25.83 -21.41
N SER A 486 2.07 26.86 -20.95
CA SER A 486 1.66 27.96 -21.83
C SER A 486 2.91 28.57 -22.47
N GLY A 487 2.84 28.81 -23.77
CA GLY A 487 3.96 29.28 -24.59
C GLY A 487 4.86 28.16 -25.14
N THR A 488 4.63 26.89 -24.80
CA THR A 488 5.37 25.79 -25.43
C THR A 488 5.07 25.76 -26.93
N ALA A 489 6.15 25.81 -27.72
CA ALA A 489 6.09 25.69 -29.16
C ALA A 489 6.01 24.23 -29.62
N PHE A 490 5.22 23.98 -30.66
CA PHE A 490 5.16 22.70 -31.35
C PHE A 490 4.81 22.90 -32.83
N THR A 491 5.16 21.92 -33.67
CA THR A 491 4.76 21.92 -35.08
C THR A 491 3.78 20.79 -35.34
N LEU A 492 2.63 21.12 -35.94
CA LEU A 492 1.64 20.16 -36.38
C LEU A 492 1.81 19.90 -37.88
N ASN A 493 2.26 18.69 -38.23
CA ASN A 493 2.43 18.24 -39.60
C ASN A 493 1.17 17.50 -40.06
N ILE A 494 0.40 18.11 -40.95
CA ILE A 494 -0.85 17.56 -41.49
C ILE A 494 -0.49 16.56 -42.59
N LEU A 495 -0.93 15.31 -42.46
CA LEU A 495 -0.49 14.25 -43.38
C LEU A 495 -1.33 14.22 -44.66
N LYS A 496 -0.67 13.90 -45.78
CA LYS A 496 -1.34 13.54 -47.03
C LYS A 496 -1.88 12.11 -46.97
N GLU A 497 -2.99 11.86 -47.67
CA GLU A 497 -3.55 10.52 -47.84
C GLU A 497 -2.50 9.55 -48.41
N GLY A 498 -2.34 8.41 -47.74
CA GLY A 498 -1.27 7.45 -48.02
C GLY A 498 -0.84 6.70 -46.77
N ARG A 499 0.05 5.72 -46.93
CA ARG A 499 0.50 4.86 -45.82
C ARG A 499 1.90 5.17 -45.31
N ASN A 500 2.69 6.00 -45.98
CA ASN A 500 4.14 6.12 -45.71
C ASN A 500 4.42 6.70 -44.31
N LEU A 501 4.13 7.98 -44.09
CA LEU A 501 4.30 8.62 -42.77
C LEU A 501 3.44 7.96 -41.68
N ARG A 502 2.17 7.62 -41.99
CA ARG A 502 1.30 6.92 -41.04
C ARG A 502 1.92 5.62 -40.53
N ARG A 503 2.42 4.76 -41.41
CA ARG A 503 3.02 3.46 -41.05
C ARG A 503 4.33 3.66 -40.29
N HIS A 504 5.13 4.67 -40.68
CA HIS A 504 6.38 5.01 -40.01
C HIS A 504 6.17 5.32 -38.52
N PHE A 505 5.26 6.25 -38.23
CA PHE A 505 4.94 6.63 -36.85
C PHE A 505 4.10 5.59 -36.10
N SER A 506 3.35 4.71 -36.79
CA SER A 506 2.60 3.63 -36.14
C SER A 506 3.48 2.45 -35.69
N ASN A 507 4.56 2.14 -36.42
CA ASN A 507 5.38 0.95 -36.18
C ASN A 507 6.53 1.19 -35.18
N ARG A 508 7.11 2.40 -35.12
CA ARG A 508 8.32 2.67 -34.31
C ARG A 508 8.07 3.09 -32.86
N ILE A 509 6.82 3.39 -32.47
CA ILE A 509 6.43 3.59 -31.06
C ILE A 509 6.74 2.33 -30.20
N LYS A 510 6.93 1.16 -30.83
CA LYS A 510 7.23 -0.12 -30.14
C LYS A 510 8.72 -0.40 -29.92
N SER A 511 9.66 0.38 -30.48
CA SER A 511 11.08 -0.04 -30.58
C SER A 511 12.11 0.92 -29.98
N GLY A 512 11.71 2.04 -29.36
CA GLY A 512 12.61 2.86 -28.52
C GLY A 512 13.78 3.57 -29.23
N GLY A 513 13.77 3.70 -30.55
CA GLY A 513 14.76 4.48 -31.32
C GLY A 513 14.22 5.85 -31.75
N ASP A 514 15.10 6.71 -32.30
CA ASP A 514 14.71 7.98 -32.91
C ASP A 514 13.64 7.75 -34.01
N VAL A 515 12.48 8.41 -33.81
CA VAL A 515 11.30 8.27 -34.68
C VAL A 515 11.47 8.99 -36.01
N PHE A 516 12.46 9.89 -36.14
CA PHE A 516 12.70 10.68 -37.34
C PHE A 516 13.74 10.06 -38.27
N THR A 517 14.46 9.03 -37.83
CA THR A 517 15.47 8.36 -38.66
C THR A 517 14.87 7.87 -39.99
N GLY A 518 15.43 8.35 -41.10
CA GLY A 518 14.99 8.00 -42.46
C GLY A 518 13.85 8.86 -43.01
N LEU A 519 13.46 9.94 -42.32
CA LEU A 519 12.56 10.96 -42.83
C LEU A 519 13.35 12.21 -43.24
N GLU A 520 12.92 12.85 -44.32
CA GLU A 520 13.39 14.19 -44.66
C GLU A 520 12.67 15.23 -43.81
N THR A 521 13.43 16.04 -43.06
CA THR A 521 12.90 17.03 -42.12
C THR A 521 13.56 18.40 -42.31
N GLN A 522 12.83 19.43 -41.92
CA GLN A 522 13.29 20.82 -41.84
C GLN A 522 13.03 21.36 -40.44
N VAL A 523 13.83 22.32 -39.98
CA VAL A 523 13.62 22.98 -38.68
C VAL A 523 12.79 24.25 -38.90
N GLY A 524 11.63 24.33 -38.27
CA GLY A 524 10.77 25.53 -38.31
C GLY A 524 11.32 26.69 -37.48
N GLU A 525 10.70 27.86 -37.58
CA GLU A 525 11.13 29.04 -36.80
C GLU A 525 10.94 28.84 -35.29
N ASN A 526 9.93 28.07 -34.90
CA ASN A 526 9.71 27.62 -33.52
C ASN A 526 10.72 26.55 -33.04
N GLY A 527 11.67 26.15 -33.89
CA GLY A 527 12.69 25.13 -33.61
C GLY A 527 12.16 23.69 -33.59
N CYS A 528 10.92 23.43 -33.95
CA CYS A 528 10.35 22.08 -34.04
C CYS A 528 10.47 21.54 -35.49
N LEU A 529 10.44 20.20 -35.64
CA LEU A 529 10.65 19.58 -36.95
C LEU A 529 9.38 19.63 -37.82
N ILE A 530 9.57 20.08 -39.06
CA ILE A 530 8.64 19.99 -40.17
C ILE A 530 9.00 18.74 -40.98
N LEU A 531 7.99 17.93 -41.33
CA LEU A 531 8.15 16.74 -42.17
C LEU A 531 7.93 17.13 -43.63
N SER A 532 8.94 16.95 -44.49
CA SER A 532 8.87 17.37 -45.89
C SER A 532 7.78 16.64 -46.69
N GLU A 533 7.48 15.39 -46.33
CA GLU A 533 6.41 14.59 -46.94
C GLU A 533 4.99 14.90 -46.40
N SER A 534 4.84 15.89 -45.50
CA SER A 534 3.53 16.31 -45.02
C SER A 534 2.78 17.13 -46.09
N LEU A 535 1.45 17.18 -45.98
CA LEU A 535 0.61 17.99 -46.87
C LEU A 535 0.78 19.49 -46.57
N ALA A 536 0.83 19.81 -45.28
CA ALA A 536 0.99 21.15 -44.75
C ALA A 536 1.56 21.07 -43.33
N TYR A 537 2.14 22.17 -42.85
CA TYR A 537 2.54 22.29 -41.44
C TYR A 537 1.99 23.57 -40.82
N LEU A 538 1.81 23.54 -39.50
CA LEU A 538 1.42 24.68 -38.68
C LEU A 538 2.37 24.79 -37.48
N GLU A 539 3.06 25.91 -37.35
CA GLU A 539 3.83 26.26 -36.16
C GLU A 539 2.90 26.89 -35.12
N CYS A 540 2.85 26.28 -33.94
CA CYS A 540 1.84 26.58 -32.93
C CYS A 540 2.48 26.86 -31.57
N ALA A 541 1.78 27.65 -30.76
CA ALA A 541 2.10 27.88 -29.36
C ALA A 541 0.92 27.51 -28.47
N VAL A 542 1.17 26.69 -27.44
CA VAL A 542 0.16 26.32 -26.44
C VAL A 542 -0.31 27.55 -25.68
N LYS A 543 -1.63 27.70 -25.49
CA LYS A 543 -2.22 28.76 -24.66
C LYS A 543 -2.84 28.20 -23.39
N GLU A 544 -3.61 27.14 -23.51
CA GLU A 544 -4.34 26.55 -22.38
C GLU A 544 -4.44 25.04 -22.53
N ARG A 545 -4.58 24.35 -21.41
CA ARG A 545 -4.90 22.93 -21.38
C ARG A 545 -5.91 22.60 -20.29
N GLN A 546 -6.73 21.59 -20.55
CA GLN A 546 -7.69 21.05 -19.60
C GLN A 546 -7.69 19.53 -19.66
N LEU A 547 -7.75 18.87 -18.51
CA LEU A 547 -7.93 17.42 -18.44
C LEU A 547 -9.40 17.08 -18.72
N CYS A 548 -9.65 16.29 -19.76
CA CYS A 548 -10.97 15.86 -20.21
C CYS A 548 -11.03 14.33 -20.24
N GLY A 549 -11.45 13.73 -19.12
CA GLY A 549 -11.51 12.28 -18.98
C GLY A 549 -10.11 11.67 -18.99
N ASP A 550 -9.79 10.92 -20.05
CA ASP A 550 -8.51 10.22 -20.22
C ASP A 550 -7.49 10.98 -21.09
N ARG A 551 -7.80 12.21 -21.53
CA ARG A 551 -6.93 13.01 -22.40
C ARG A 551 -6.80 14.45 -21.95
N TRP A 552 -5.67 15.05 -22.29
CA TRP A 552 -5.47 16.49 -22.21
C TRP A 552 -6.00 17.15 -23.48
N LEU A 553 -6.94 18.07 -23.31
CA LEU A 553 -7.38 19.00 -24.34
C LEU A 553 -6.45 20.19 -24.33
N VAL A 554 -5.80 20.47 -25.45
CA VAL A 554 -4.84 21.57 -25.60
C VAL A 554 -5.41 22.57 -26.59
N TYR A 555 -5.56 23.83 -26.16
CA TYR A 555 -5.83 24.96 -27.03
C TYR A 555 -4.50 25.66 -27.38
N ALA A 556 -4.27 25.87 -28.68
CA ALA A 556 -3.06 26.48 -29.19
C ALA A 556 -3.39 27.51 -30.28
N THR A 557 -2.57 28.56 -30.38
CA THR A 557 -2.64 29.52 -31.50
C THR A 557 -1.62 29.14 -32.57
N VAL A 558 -2.01 29.29 -33.82
CA VAL A 558 -1.13 29.12 -34.98
C VAL A 558 -0.43 30.45 -35.24
N GLU A 559 0.90 30.40 -35.32
CA GLU A 559 1.74 31.56 -35.59
C GLU A 559 2.12 31.61 -37.07
N ARG A 560 2.42 30.45 -37.67
CA ARG A 560 2.79 30.30 -39.08
C ARG A 560 2.29 28.98 -39.63
N GLY A 561 2.23 28.88 -40.96
CA GLY A 561 1.93 27.64 -41.64
C GLY A 561 2.08 27.74 -43.14
N GLN A 562 2.28 26.60 -43.79
CA GLN A 562 2.44 26.52 -45.23
C GLN A 562 1.86 25.21 -45.75
N VAL A 563 1.22 25.27 -46.92
CA VAL A 563 0.85 24.09 -47.70
C VAL A 563 2.05 23.67 -48.54
N LEU A 564 2.51 22.43 -48.35
CA LEU A 564 3.67 21.87 -49.04
C LEU A 564 3.27 21.18 -50.35
N ASP A 565 2.07 20.58 -50.40
CA ASP A 565 1.50 19.97 -51.60
C ASP A 565 0.05 20.44 -51.77
N SER A 566 -0.18 21.31 -52.76
CA SER A 566 -1.49 21.91 -53.05
C SER A 566 -2.48 20.95 -53.73
N ASN A 567 -2.01 19.82 -54.27
CA ASN A 567 -2.85 18.84 -54.96
C ASN A 567 -3.13 17.59 -54.11
N GLY A 568 -2.59 17.52 -52.89
CA GLY A 568 -2.78 16.39 -51.99
C GLY A 568 -4.10 16.45 -51.19
N VAL A 569 -4.63 15.29 -50.83
CA VAL A 569 -5.81 15.15 -49.97
C VAL A 569 -5.36 14.93 -48.52
N THR A 570 -6.00 15.58 -47.55
CA THR A 570 -5.71 15.39 -46.12
C THR A 570 -6.06 13.97 -45.69
N ALA A 571 -5.11 13.27 -45.05
CA ALA A 571 -5.38 11.98 -44.43
C ALA A 571 -6.32 12.14 -43.24
N ILE A 572 -7.32 11.26 -43.12
CA ILE A 572 -8.30 11.26 -42.04
C ILE A 572 -8.24 9.97 -41.21
N GLY A 573 -8.46 10.10 -39.90
CA GLY A 573 -8.58 8.95 -38.99
C GLY A 573 -9.99 8.38 -39.00
N HIS A 574 -10.19 7.20 -39.59
CA HIS A 574 -11.45 6.46 -39.48
C HIS A 574 -11.44 5.48 -38.30
N ARG A 575 -12.54 5.45 -37.54
CA ARG A 575 -12.76 4.47 -36.48
C ARG A 575 -14.11 3.79 -36.63
N LYS A 576 -14.18 2.55 -36.17
CA LYS A 576 -15.43 1.78 -36.10
C LYS A 576 -16.16 1.98 -34.76
N SER A 577 -15.45 2.45 -33.73
CA SER A 577 -15.97 2.73 -32.39
C SER A 577 -15.21 3.89 -31.75
N GLY A 578 -15.90 4.72 -30.97
CA GLY A 578 -15.32 5.77 -30.14
C GLY A 578 -14.61 5.26 -28.88
N SER A 579 -14.80 3.99 -28.52
CA SER A 579 -14.16 3.35 -27.36
C SER A 579 -12.88 2.60 -27.69
N GLN A 580 -12.43 2.64 -28.95
CA GLN A 580 -11.24 1.94 -29.44
C GLN A 580 -10.37 2.88 -30.29
N HIS A 581 -9.06 2.64 -30.29
CA HIS A 581 -8.06 3.46 -30.98
C HIS A 581 -7.75 2.96 -32.37
#